data_AF-A0A7H0JZ05-F1
#
_entry.id   AF-A0A7H0JZ05-F1
#
_cell.length_a   1.000
_cell.length_b   1.000
_cell.length_c   1.000
_cell.angle_alpha   90.00
_cell.angle_beta   90.00
_cell.angle_gamma   90.00
#
_symmetry.space_group_name_H-M   'P 1'
#
loop_
_entity.id
_entity.type
_entity.pdbx_description
1 polymer ?
#
loop_
_entity_poly.entity_id
_entity_poly.type
_entity_poly.pdbx_seq_one_letter_code
_entity_poly.pdbx_strand_id
1 'polypeptide(L)'
;MSDYSGTARPNGLEVTWKIWGDLNDRDLHNVQAFMDDFFAIWKPRPTRGFKTPVDYATLAYARQCFDLARDAADMHVSDQFFYLDALRQAMEQLERVEPRFVYAHSLARYAAQLAGEFEIEDAMDGAWDELRTVMPQPLTRPIPGVTEYAIVDDTQSPADFDILRLPDPDTFSVRIGSLTADEFVREGRQVFSLDMVPEDTLPLAFIDRAFPLGRVSLQVDVDDDGTELPHEILRDVRVGVDDYLDSLVGCGTSAVEYYLSCARAQECTGLLVESPAAGPLVAAVGESLHHVVARNPSAAPARLLYDELTSTTDPDLIFEYANAIYHWIPRDFRVCFPTSNTPEADALKDALFASFREQDIGFARVVNRQPFEQAEQGLMPQLHHFAVDFLDTFGEAEDLPYSNCFLIQDIDSATRDLL
;
A
#
# COMPACT_ATOMS: atom_id res chain seq x y z
N MET A 1 12.91 26.15 -1.47
CA MET A 1 12.87 25.03 -2.43
C MET A 1 14.11 25.12 -3.28
N SER A 2 14.97 24.14 -3.13
CA SER A 2 16.13 23.97 -4.01
C SER A 2 15.71 23.12 -5.20
N ASP A 3 16.22 23.47 -6.38
CA ASP A 3 16.00 22.75 -7.62
C ASP A 3 17.34 22.31 -8.23
N TYR A 4 17.36 21.08 -8.74
CA TYR A 4 18.51 20.54 -9.45
C TYR A 4 18.07 20.07 -10.83
N SER A 5 18.97 20.15 -11.81
CA SER A 5 18.71 19.68 -13.16
C SER A 5 19.99 19.17 -13.78
N GLY A 6 19.88 18.17 -14.66
CA GLY A 6 21.03 17.64 -15.36
C GLY A 6 20.68 17.10 -16.74
N THR A 7 21.72 16.70 -17.46
CA THR A 7 21.63 16.11 -18.80
C THR A 7 22.73 15.08 -18.97
N ALA A 8 22.41 13.94 -19.55
CA ALA A 8 23.35 12.88 -19.86
C ALA A 8 23.08 12.29 -21.26
N ARG A 9 24.06 11.53 -21.78
CA ARG A 9 23.93 10.83 -23.07
C ARG A 9 24.30 9.33 -22.99
N PRO A 10 23.65 8.55 -22.11
CA PRO A 10 23.91 7.11 -21.99
C PRO A 10 23.59 6.39 -23.30
N ASN A 11 24.57 5.68 -23.86
CA ASN A 11 24.42 4.93 -25.12
C ASN A 11 23.86 5.76 -26.30
N GLY A 12 24.05 7.08 -26.29
CA GLY A 12 23.59 7.97 -27.35
C GLY A 12 22.16 8.50 -27.19
N LEU A 13 21.40 8.03 -26.20
CA LEU A 13 20.08 8.59 -25.84
C LEU A 13 20.27 9.88 -25.04
N GLU A 14 19.62 10.96 -25.44
CA GLU A 14 19.59 12.19 -24.64
C GLU A 14 18.61 12.01 -23.48
N VAL A 15 19.11 12.23 -22.27
CA VAL A 15 18.32 12.16 -21.04
C VAL A 15 18.45 13.48 -20.32
N THR A 16 17.32 14.06 -19.93
CA THR A 16 17.27 15.25 -19.07
C THR A 16 16.47 14.94 -17.83
N TRP A 17 16.83 15.56 -16.71
CA TRP A 17 16.08 15.42 -15.48
C TRP A 17 16.01 16.70 -14.69
N LYS A 18 14.98 16.79 -13.85
CA LYS A 18 14.77 17.87 -12.90
C LYS A 18 14.31 17.29 -11.57
N ILE A 19 14.92 17.75 -10.48
CA ILE A 19 14.63 17.34 -9.10
C ILE A 19 14.15 18.57 -8.34
N TRP A 20 13.05 18.42 -7.60
CA TRP A 20 12.54 19.44 -6.69
C TRP A 20 11.81 18.79 -5.51
N GLY A 21 11.53 19.59 -4.48
CA GLY A 21 10.87 19.12 -3.28
C GLY A 21 11.14 20.03 -2.09
N ASP A 22 10.75 19.57 -0.91
CA ASP A 22 10.97 20.22 0.37
C ASP A 22 11.86 19.40 1.32
N LEU A 23 12.41 18.27 0.86
CA LEU A 23 13.57 17.64 1.50
C LEU A 23 14.70 18.66 1.69
N ASN A 24 15.54 18.43 2.71
CA ASN A 24 16.68 19.30 2.96
C ASN A 24 17.67 19.29 1.77
N ASP A 25 18.41 20.39 1.60
CA ASP A 25 19.31 20.60 0.46
C ASP A 25 20.37 19.50 0.30
N ARG A 26 20.81 18.89 1.41
CA ARG A 26 21.80 17.81 1.39
C ARG A 26 21.21 16.56 0.72
N ASP A 27 19.98 16.20 1.06
CA ASP A 27 19.34 15.00 0.51
C ASP A 27 18.99 15.20 -0.96
N LEU A 28 18.46 16.36 -1.35
CA LEU A 28 18.25 16.70 -2.77
C LEU A 28 19.56 16.70 -3.57
N HIS A 29 20.65 17.21 -2.99
CA HIS A 29 21.98 17.15 -3.61
C HIS A 29 22.48 15.71 -3.79
N ASN A 30 22.21 14.81 -2.83
CA ASN A 30 22.60 13.42 -2.97
C ASN A 30 21.77 12.69 -4.03
N VAL A 31 20.47 13.00 -4.18
CA VAL A 31 19.65 12.50 -5.29
C VAL A 31 20.25 12.94 -6.62
N GLN A 32 20.66 14.21 -6.75
CA GLN A 32 21.37 14.70 -7.95
C GLN A 32 22.67 13.91 -8.21
N ALA A 33 23.50 13.70 -7.18
CA ALA A 33 24.74 12.95 -7.32
C ALA A 33 24.48 11.49 -7.74
N PHE A 34 23.43 10.86 -7.20
CA PHE A 34 22.99 9.54 -7.62
C PHE A 34 22.61 9.51 -9.11
N MET A 35 21.85 10.50 -9.59
CA MET A 35 21.44 10.59 -11.00
C MET A 35 22.66 10.72 -11.93
N ASP A 36 23.61 11.60 -11.59
CA ASP A 36 24.86 11.78 -12.35
C ASP A 36 25.65 10.47 -12.45
N ASP A 37 25.84 9.78 -11.32
CA ASP A 37 26.58 8.52 -11.26
C ASP A 37 25.85 7.40 -12.02
N PHE A 38 24.52 7.30 -11.86
CA PHE A 38 23.69 6.30 -12.53
C PHE A 38 23.85 6.40 -14.05
N PHE A 39 23.66 7.58 -14.64
CA PHE A 39 23.72 7.75 -16.09
C PHE A 39 25.13 7.63 -16.66
N ALA A 40 26.18 7.89 -15.86
CA ALA A 40 27.56 7.71 -16.29
C ALA A 40 27.93 6.23 -16.51
N ILE A 41 27.28 5.31 -15.79
CA ILE A 41 27.63 3.88 -15.80
C ILE A 41 26.55 2.97 -16.36
N TRP A 42 25.35 3.50 -16.63
CA TRP A 42 24.20 2.71 -17.06
C TRP A 42 24.47 1.95 -18.37
N LYS A 43 23.95 0.73 -18.42
CA LYS A 43 24.00 -0.14 -19.60
C LYS A 43 22.66 -0.85 -19.77
N PRO A 44 22.18 -1.01 -21.01
CA PRO A 44 20.94 -1.74 -21.27
C PRO A 44 21.04 -3.18 -20.79
N ARG A 45 19.91 -3.69 -20.31
CA ARG A 45 19.76 -5.08 -19.87
C ARG A 45 18.89 -5.81 -20.88
N PRO A 46 19.14 -7.11 -21.15
CA PRO A 46 18.24 -7.88 -22.00
C PRO A 46 16.85 -7.96 -21.36
N THR A 47 15.83 -7.46 -22.05
CA THR A 47 14.42 -7.59 -21.68
C THR A 47 13.85 -8.94 -22.11
N ARG A 48 12.90 -9.47 -21.34
CA ARG A 48 12.12 -10.65 -21.73
C ARG A 48 11.03 -10.22 -22.71
N GLY A 49 11.20 -10.51 -23.99
CA GLY A 49 10.25 -10.10 -25.03
C GLY A 49 8.99 -10.94 -25.20
N PHE A 50 8.63 -11.85 -24.27
CA PHE A 50 7.47 -12.73 -24.44
C PHE A 50 6.44 -12.53 -23.34
N LYS A 51 5.28 -11.99 -23.74
CA LYS A 51 4.07 -11.87 -22.94
C LYS A 51 3.39 -13.23 -22.84
N THR A 52 2.96 -13.59 -21.65
CA THR A 52 2.36 -14.87 -21.29
C THR A 52 0.92 -14.68 -20.83
N PRO A 53 0.09 -15.74 -20.79
CA PRO A 53 -1.25 -15.65 -20.22
C PRO A 53 -1.27 -15.09 -18.79
N VAL A 54 -0.23 -15.35 -17.99
CA VAL A 54 -0.11 -14.83 -16.62
C VAL A 54 0.00 -13.30 -16.62
N ASP A 55 0.71 -12.70 -17.58
CA ASP A 55 0.88 -11.24 -17.61
C ASP A 55 -0.45 -10.52 -17.86
N TYR A 56 -1.33 -11.10 -18.69
CA TYR A 56 -2.68 -10.57 -18.87
C TYR A 56 -3.58 -10.77 -17.65
N ALA A 57 -3.41 -11.87 -16.90
CA ALA A 57 -4.08 -12.05 -15.62
C ALA A 57 -3.62 -10.99 -14.61
N THR A 58 -2.31 -10.70 -14.55
CA THR A 58 -1.76 -9.63 -13.71
C THR A 58 -2.30 -8.25 -14.10
N LEU A 59 -2.45 -7.96 -15.40
CA LEU A 59 -3.07 -6.71 -15.87
C LEU A 59 -4.55 -6.62 -15.50
N ALA A 60 -5.31 -7.71 -15.65
CA ALA A 60 -6.71 -7.78 -15.24
C ALA A 60 -6.88 -7.59 -13.73
N TYR A 61 -6.03 -8.24 -12.93
CA TYR A 61 -5.95 -8.09 -11.48
C TYR A 61 -5.63 -6.65 -11.10
N ALA A 62 -4.58 -6.07 -11.68
CA ALA A 62 -4.22 -4.67 -11.45
C ALA A 62 -5.38 -3.74 -11.75
N ARG A 63 -6.14 -4.00 -12.82
CA ARG A 63 -7.29 -3.18 -13.18
C ARG A 63 -8.42 -3.27 -12.16
N GLN A 64 -8.74 -4.47 -11.68
CA GLN A 64 -9.73 -4.62 -10.62
C GLN A 64 -9.30 -3.93 -9.34
N CYS A 65 -8.02 -4.05 -8.95
CA CYS A 65 -7.48 -3.32 -7.80
C CYS A 65 -7.60 -1.79 -7.97
N PHE A 66 -7.33 -1.26 -9.16
CA PHE A 66 -7.53 0.17 -9.46
C PHE A 66 -9.00 0.59 -9.29
N ASP A 67 -9.92 -0.15 -9.91
CA ASP A 67 -11.36 0.19 -9.85
C ASP A 67 -11.90 0.06 -8.42
N LEU A 68 -11.50 -0.97 -7.67
CA LEU A 68 -11.85 -1.16 -6.25
C LEU A 68 -11.29 -0.06 -5.36
N ALA A 69 -10.03 0.34 -5.56
CA ALA A 69 -9.40 1.39 -4.78
C ALA A 69 -10.09 2.75 -4.98
N ARG A 70 -10.51 3.04 -6.21
CA ARG A 70 -11.30 4.24 -6.52
C ARG A 70 -12.66 4.18 -5.85
N ASP A 71 -13.36 3.04 -5.94
CA ASP A 71 -14.69 2.88 -5.36
C ASP A 71 -14.65 2.83 -3.81
N ALA A 72 -13.49 2.50 -3.23
CA ALA A 72 -13.23 2.53 -1.79
C ALA A 72 -12.88 3.92 -1.25
N ALA A 73 -12.78 4.95 -2.09
CA ALA A 73 -12.44 6.32 -1.65
C ALA A 73 -13.46 6.87 -0.62
N ASP A 74 -14.72 6.44 -0.71
CA ASP A 74 -15.79 6.80 0.23
C ASP A 74 -15.93 5.79 1.40
N MET A 75 -15.03 4.82 1.52
CA MET A 75 -15.03 3.77 2.57
C MET A 75 -13.90 4.00 3.59
N HIS A 76 -13.29 2.93 4.10
CA HIS A 76 -12.14 3.02 5.00
C HIS A 76 -10.85 3.26 4.23
N VAL A 77 -9.98 4.14 4.73
CA VAL A 77 -8.70 4.47 4.06
C VAL A 77 -7.83 3.24 3.86
N SER A 78 -7.84 2.31 4.82
CA SER A 78 -7.09 1.06 4.70
C SER A 78 -7.52 0.18 3.52
N ASP A 79 -8.81 0.21 3.14
CA ASP A 79 -9.28 -0.56 1.99
C ASP A 79 -8.66 -0.02 0.71
N GLN A 80 -8.68 1.31 0.54
CA GLN A 80 -7.99 1.99 -0.57
C GLN A 80 -6.48 1.67 -0.58
N PHE A 81 -5.83 1.71 0.59
CA PHE A 81 -4.41 1.34 0.72
C PHE A 81 -4.12 -0.09 0.24
N PHE A 82 -4.88 -1.09 0.69
CA PHE A 82 -4.63 -2.48 0.30
C PHE A 82 -4.83 -2.72 -1.19
N TYR A 83 -5.87 -2.12 -1.79
CA TYR A 83 -6.07 -2.19 -3.24
C TYR A 83 -4.97 -1.49 -4.02
N LEU A 84 -4.50 -0.32 -3.56
CA LEU A 84 -3.38 0.40 -4.17
C LEU A 84 -2.05 -0.33 -4.02
N ASP A 85 -1.79 -0.97 -2.87
CA ASP A 85 -0.58 -1.77 -2.68
C ASP A 85 -0.60 -3.01 -3.58
N ALA A 86 -1.74 -3.69 -3.70
CA ALA A 86 -1.94 -4.77 -4.65
C ALA A 86 -1.74 -4.32 -6.11
N LEU A 87 -2.28 -3.15 -6.48
CA LEU A 87 -2.05 -2.52 -7.79
C LEU A 87 -0.57 -2.24 -8.02
N ARG A 88 0.12 -1.63 -7.04
CA ARG A 88 1.56 -1.34 -7.08
C ARG A 88 2.37 -2.62 -7.33
N GLN A 89 2.11 -3.69 -6.58
CA GLN A 89 2.79 -4.98 -6.75
C GLN A 89 2.53 -5.59 -8.13
N ALA A 90 1.32 -5.49 -8.66
CA ALA A 90 0.99 -5.96 -10.00
C ALA A 90 1.67 -5.14 -11.10
N MET A 91 1.73 -3.82 -10.95
CA MET A 91 2.48 -2.93 -11.85
C MET A 91 3.97 -3.22 -11.85
N GLU A 92 4.55 -3.55 -10.68
CA GLU A 92 5.96 -3.98 -10.60
C GLU A 92 6.21 -5.25 -11.45
N GLN A 93 5.30 -6.22 -11.38
CA GLN A 93 5.40 -7.44 -12.18
C GLN A 93 5.29 -7.15 -13.68
N LEU A 94 4.35 -6.27 -14.07
CA LEU A 94 4.16 -5.86 -15.46
C LEU A 94 5.35 -5.07 -16.02
N GLU A 95 5.93 -4.16 -15.24
CA GLU A 95 7.12 -3.37 -15.61
C GLU A 95 8.34 -4.26 -15.91
N ARG A 96 8.47 -5.40 -15.20
CA ARG A 96 9.55 -6.38 -15.47
C ARG A 96 9.40 -7.07 -16.84
N VAL A 97 8.17 -7.16 -17.36
CA VAL A 97 7.85 -7.77 -18.65
C VAL A 97 7.84 -6.74 -19.77
N GLU A 98 7.27 -5.57 -19.51
CA GLU A 98 7.08 -4.47 -20.47
C GLU A 98 7.49 -3.14 -19.79
N PRO A 99 8.68 -2.59 -20.10
CA PRO A 99 9.21 -1.39 -19.45
C PRO A 99 8.32 -0.15 -19.61
N ARG A 100 7.43 -0.12 -20.61
CA ARG A 100 6.45 0.97 -20.80
C ARG A 100 5.50 1.16 -19.61
N PHE A 101 5.37 0.17 -18.72
CA PHE A 101 4.64 0.31 -17.46
C PHE A 101 5.39 1.12 -16.39
N VAL A 102 6.65 1.55 -16.61
CA VAL A 102 7.43 2.31 -15.62
C VAL A 102 6.65 3.48 -15.04
N TYR A 103 5.92 4.20 -15.89
CA TYR A 103 5.20 5.39 -15.43
C TYR A 103 3.99 5.03 -14.57
N ALA A 104 3.17 4.08 -15.03
CA ALA A 104 2.05 3.54 -14.27
C ALA A 104 2.51 2.93 -12.93
N HIS A 105 3.65 2.23 -12.90
CA HIS A 105 4.20 1.69 -11.67
C HIS A 105 4.65 2.80 -10.71
N SER A 106 5.32 3.84 -11.21
CA SER A 106 5.75 4.97 -10.37
C SER A 106 4.56 5.70 -9.73
N LEU A 107 3.48 5.89 -10.49
CA LEU A 107 2.22 6.47 -9.99
C LEU A 107 1.51 5.56 -9.00
N ALA A 108 1.43 4.26 -9.27
CA ALA A 108 0.81 3.30 -8.36
C ALA A 108 1.55 3.24 -7.01
N ARG A 109 2.88 3.34 -7.05
CA ARG A 109 3.70 3.46 -5.83
C ARG A 109 3.41 4.75 -5.08
N TYR A 110 3.34 5.88 -5.78
CA TYR A 110 3.01 7.16 -5.15
C TYR A 110 1.61 7.17 -4.53
N ALA A 111 0.60 6.68 -5.25
CA ALA A 111 -0.76 6.53 -4.75
C ALA A 111 -0.82 5.63 -3.50
N ALA A 112 -0.14 4.48 -3.51
CA ALA A 112 -0.06 3.61 -2.33
C ALA A 112 0.59 4.31 -1.12
N GLN A 113 1.63 5.12 -1.33
CA GLN A 113 2.24 5.93 -0.26
C GLN A 113 1.27 6.97 0.30
N LEU A 114 0.60 7.73 -0.57
CA LEU A 114 -0.39 8.73 -0.15
C LEU A 114 -1.52 8.10 0.68
N ALA A 115 -2.08 6.98 0.21
CA ALA A 115 -3.13 6.26 0.93
C ALA A 115 -2.62 5.69 2.26
N GLY A 116 -1.39 5.17 2.28
CA GLY A 116 -0.76 4.63 3.48
C GLY A 116 -0.44 5.66 4.55
N GLU A 117 -0.21 6.92 4.16
CA GLU A 117 0.07 8.05 5.05
C GLU A 117 -1.17 8.93 5.30
N PHE A 118 -2.34 8.55 4.81
CA PHE A 118 -3.59 9.31 4.94
C PHE A 118 -3.53 10.72 4.30
N GLU A 119 -2.63 10.95 3.33
CA GLU A 119 -2.53 12.21 2.57
C GLU A 119 -3.44 12.17 1.34
N ILE A 120 -4.76 12.31 1.55
CA ILE A 120 -5.74 11.87 0.54
C ILE A 120 -6.24 12.98 -0.38
N GLU A 121 -6.59 14.17 0.09
CA GLU A 121 -7.58 14.98 -0.67
C GLU A 121 -7.09 15.53 -2.03
N ASP A 122 -6.12 16.46 -2.08
CA ASP A 122 -5.77 17.09 -3.37
C ASP A 122 -4.78 16.28 -4.22
N ALA A 123 -3.89 15.51 -3.59
CA ALA A 123 -2.83 14.79 -4.30
C ALA A 123 -3.32 13.47 -4.92
N MET A 124 -4.26 12.79 -4.26
CA MET A 124 -4.77 11.50 -4.74
C MET A 124 -5.66 11.66 -5.98
N ASP A 125 -6.47 12.72 -6.05
CA ASP A 125 -7.33 12.99 -7.20
C ASP A 125 -6.53 13.10 -8.49
N GLY A 126 -5.38 13.80 -8.44
CA GLY A 126 -4.45 13.87 -9.57
C GLY A 126 -3.88 12.49 -9.94
N ALA A 127 -3.47 11.70 -8.94
CA ALA A 127 -2.95 10.35 -9.15
C ALA A 127 -4.00 9.41 -9.79
N TRP A 128 -5.28 9.52 -9.41
CA TRP A 128 -6.37 8.72 -9.97
C TRP A 128 -6.58 8.98 -11.45
N ASP A 129 -6.71 10.26 -11.82
CA ASP A 129 -6.95 10.65 -13.21
C ASP A 129 -5.79 10.25 -14.12
N GLU A 130 -4.57 10.34 -13.59
CA GLU A 130 -3.37 9.97 -14.33
C GLU A 130 -3.21 8.46 -14.46
N LEU A 131 -3.36 7.68 -13.37
CA LEU A 131 -3.36 6.22 -13.40
C LEU A 131 -4.41 5.68 -14.37
N ARG A 132 -5.62 6.26 -14.39
CA ARG A 132 -6.67 5.92 -15.36
C ARG A 132 -6.20 6.12 -16.80
N THR A 133 -5.40 7.16 -17.05
CA THR A 133 -4.92 7.51 -18.39
C THR A 133 -3.78 6.58 -18.82
N VAL A 134 -2.85 6.27 -17.91
CA VAL A 134 -1.63 5.53 -18.24
C VAL A 134 -1.74 4.02 -18.05
N MET A 135 -2.85 3.51 -17.53
CA MET A 135 -3.11 2.07 -17.46
C MET A 135 -3.87 1.59 -18.70
N PRO A 136 -3.50 0.45 -19.31
CA PRO A 136 -4.28 -0.14 -20.40
C PRO A 136 -5.75 -0.34 -20.00
N GLN A 137 -6.64 0.17 -20.84
CA GLN A 137 -8.08 0.04 -20.63
C GLN A 137 -8.59 -1.28 -21.24
N PRO A 138 -9.50 -1.99 -20.56
CA PRO A 138 -10.22 -3.09 -21.19
C PRO A 138 -10.97 -2.60 -22.43
N LEU A 139 -10.81 -3.33 -23.52
CA LEU A 139 -11.49 -3.06 -24.79
C LEU A 139 -12.99 -3.34 -24.63
N THR A 140 -13.80 -2.33 -24.93
CA THR A 140 -15.27 -2.45 -24.94
C THR A 140 -15.83 -2.79 -26.32
N ARG A 141 -14.97 -2.79 -27.35
CA ARG A 141 -15.31 -3.06 -28.75
C ARG A 141 -14.10 -3.58 -29.52
N PRO A 142 -14.30 -4.31 -30.62
CA PRO A 142 -13.20 -4.78 -31.46
C PRO A 142 -12.43 -3.62 -32.11
N ILE A 143 -11.12 -3.80 -32.23
CA ILE A 143 -10.22 -2.87 -32.96
C ILE A 143 -10.27 -3.23 -34.46
N PRO A 144 -10.48 -2.27 -35.37
CA PRO A 144 -10.50 -2.53 -36.80
C PRO A 144 -9.20 -3.23 -37.28
N GLY A 145 -9.34 -4.36 -37.95
CA GLY A 145 -8.20 -5.12 -38.48
C GLY A 145 -7.52 -6.07 -37.49
N VAL A 146 -7.90 -6.06 -36.21
CA VAL A 146 -7.42 -6.98 -35.18
C VAL A 146 -8.41 -8.13 -35.00
N THR A 147 -7.92 -9.37 -35.02
CA THR A 147 -8.75 -10.58 -34.99
C THR A 147 -8.60 -11.42 -33.72
N GLU A 148 -7.52 -11.21 -32.97
CA GLU A 148 -7.21 -11.92 -31.74
C GLU A 148 -6.97 -10.94 -30.60
N TYR A 149 -7.46 -11.32 -29.42
CA TYR A 149 -7.39 -10.53 -28.20
C TYR A 149 -7.00 -11.45 -27.05
N ALA A 150 -6.41 -10.87 -26.00
CA ALA A 150 -6.30 -11.54 -24.72
C ALA A 150 -7.62 -11.39 -23.96
N ILE A 151 -8.23 -12.51 -23.60
CA ILE A 151 -9.54 -12.56 -22.97
C ILE A 151 -9.34 -13.16 -21.60
N VAL A 152 -9.63 -12.35 -20.58
CA VAL A 152 -9.49 -12.71 -19.17
C VAL A 152 -10.88 -12.84 -18.58
N ASP A 153 -11.23 -14.03 -18.13
CA ASP A 153 -12.49 -14.33 -17.46
C ASP A 153 -12.20 -14.56 -15.97
N ASP A 154 -12.78 -13.73 -15.12
CA ASP A 154 -12.76 -13.83 -13.65
C ASP A 154 -13.96 -14.67 -13.18
N THR A 155 -13.68 -15.62 -12.30
CA THR A 155 -14.66 -16.56 -11.74
C THR A 155 -14.82 -16.46 -10.23
N GLN A 156 -14.19 -15.46 -9.58
CA GLN A 156 -14.34 -15.21 -8.16
C GLN A 156 -15.81 -14.94 -7.82
N SER A 157 -16.32 -15.64 -6.81
CA SER A 157 -17.67 -15.39 -6.33
C SER A 157 -17.70 -14.21 -5.36
N PRO A 158 -18.84 -13.50 -5.21
CA PRO A 158 -18.97 -12.44 -4.21
C PRO A 158 -18.65 -12.92 -2.79
N ALA A 159 -18.99 -14.16 -2.44
CA ALA A 159 -18.72 -14.73 -1.12
C ALA A 159 -17.21 -14.96 -0.89
N ASP A 160 -16.48 -15.36 -1.94
CA ASP A 160 -15.02 -15.52 -1.85
C ASP A 160 -14.33 -14.14 -1.75
N PHE A 161 -14.85 -13.14 -2.47
CA PHE A 161 -14.37 -11.77 -2.35
C PHE A 161 -14.64 -11.18 -0.95
N ASP A 162 -15.80 -11.45 -0.35
CA ASP A 162 -16.10 -11.01 1.02
C ASP A 162 -15.12 -11.57 2.05
N ILE A 163 -14.57 -12.76 1.80
CA ILE A 163 -13.56 -13.40 2.67
C ILE A 163 -12.16 -12.80 2.43
N LEU A 164 -11.73 -12.73 1.17
CA LEU A 164 -10.37 -12.30 0.80
C LEU A 164 -10.19 -10.79 0.83
N ARG A 165 -11.29 -10.04 0.66
CA ARG A 165 -11.33 -8.57 0.55
C ARG A 165 -10.46 -8.00 -0.58
N LEU A 166 -9.93 -8.86 -1.44
CA LEU A 166 -9.08 -8.58 -2.59
C LEU A 166 -9.51 -9.49 -3.76
N PRO A 167 -9.25 -9.07 -5.01
CA PRO A 167 -9.36 -9.97 -6.14
C PRO A 167 -8.49 -11.22 -5.95
N ASP A 168 -8.92 -12.37 -6.45
CA ASP A 168 -8.15 -13.61 -6.34
C ASP A 168 -7.43 -13.94 -7.67
N PRO A 169 -6.09 -13.82 -7.75
CA PRO A 169 -5.31 -14.16 -8.94
C PRO A 169 -5.55 -15.58 -9.49
N ASP A 170 -5.93 -16.54 -8.63
CA ASP A 170 -6.12 -17.93 -9.03
C ASP A 170 -7.47 -18.17 -9.74
N THR A 171 -8.38 -17.19 -9.70
CA THR A 171 -9.72 -17.27 -10.33
C THR A 171 -9.74 -16.74 -11.76
N PHE A 172 -8.66 -16.10 -12.23
CA PHE A 172 -8.54 -15.60 -13.58
C PHE A 172 -8.16 -16.71 -14.56
N SER A 173 -8.93 -16.81 -15.64
CA SER A 173 -8.62 -17.68 -16.77
C SER A 173 -8.34 -16.83 -18.00
N VAL A 174 -7.21 -17.12 -18.67
CA VAL A 174 -6.76 -16.35 -19.83
C VAL A 174 -6.76 -17.21 -21.08
N ARG A 175 -7.37 -16.70 -22.15
CA ARG A 175 -7.34 -17.31 -23.48
C ARG A 175 -7.05 -16.27 -24.55
N ILE A 176 -6.29 -16.67 -25.57
CA ILE A 176 -6.06 -15.85 -26.76
C ILE A 176 -7.06 -16.31 -27.83
N GLY A 177 -7.78 -15.37 -28.44
CA GLY A 177 -8.65 -15.69 -29.56
C GLY A 177 -9.58 -14.56 -29.99
N SER A 178 -10.52 -14.90 -30.86
CA SER A 178 -11.53 -13.97 -31.38
C SER A 178 -12.76 -13.92 -30.48
N LEU A 179 -13.41 -12.75 -30.43
CA LEU A 179 -14.70 -12.53 -29.78
C LEU A 179 -15.72 -11.96 -30.76
N THR A 180 -16.99 -12.24 -30.46
CA THR A 180 -18.11 -11.48 -31.02
C THR A 180 -18.28 -10.14 -30.28
N ALA A 181 -18.97 -9.17 -30.87
CA ALA A 181 -19.02 -7.80 -30.33
C ALA A 181 -19.68 -7.72 -28.94
N ASP A 182 -20.70 -8.54 -28.70
CA ASP A 182 -21.42 -8.66 -27.43
C ASP A 182 -20.56 -9.28 -26.30
N GLU A 183 -19.54 -10.03 -26.67
CA GLU A 183 -18.65 -10.68 -25.70
C GLU A 183 -17.58 -9.74 -25.11
N PHE A 184 -17.39 -8.53 -25.64
CA PHE A 184 -16.41 -7.56 -25.11
C PHE A 184 -16.86 -6.91 -23.79
N VAL A 185 -18.16 -6.88 -23.52
CA VAL A 185 -18.74 -6.19 -22.35
C VAL A 185 -19.44 -7.16 -21.39
N ARG A 186 -19.08 -8.44 -21.46
CA ARG A 186 -19.62 -9.47 -20.56
C ARG A 186 -19.12 -9.22 -19.13
N GLU A 187 -20.03 -9.29 -18.15
CA GLU A 187 -19.66 -9.21 -16.73
C GLU A 187 -18.61 -10.27 -16.35
N GLY A 188 -17.65 -9.87 -15.52
CA GLY A 188 -16.51 -10.72 -15.13
C GLY A 188 -15.48 -10.96 -16.24
N ARG A 189 -15.60 -10.31 -17.41
CA ARG A 189 -14.63 -10.42 -18.51
C ARG A 189 -13.91 -9.11 -18.75
N GLN A 190 -12.59 -9.20 -18.90
CA GLN A 190 -11.75 -8.13 -19.41
C GLN A 190 -11.09 -8.57 -20.72
N VAL A 191 -11.01 -7.67 -21.70
CA VAL A 191 -10.44 -7.96 -23.01
C VAL A 191 -9.33 -6.96 -23.29
N PHE A 192 -8.14 -7.43 -23.63
CA PHE A 192 -6.98 -6.58 -23.89
C PHE A 192 -6.40 -6.82 -25.28
N SER A 193 -5.71 -5.80 -25.81
CA SER A 193 -4.84 -5.95 -26.97
C SER A 193 -3.68 -6.89 -26.64
N LEU A 194 -3.22 -7.67 -27.61
CA LEU A 194 -2.04 -8.54 -27.46
C LEU A 194 -0.73 -7.76 -27.29
N ASP A 195 -0.73 -6.49 -27.67
CA ASP A 195 0.44 -5.64 -27.48
C ASP A 195 0.64 -5.29 -26.00
N MET A 196 -0.43 -5.28 -25.18
CA MET A 196 -0.36 -4.98 -23.74
C MET A 196 0.39 -3.66 -23.42
N VAL A 197 0.39 -2.71 -24.36
CA VAL A 197 1.05 -1.41 -24.23
C VAL A 197 0.04 -0.39 -23.69
N PRO A 198 0.41 0.44 -22.70
CA PRO A 198 -0.41 1.58 -22.28
C PRO A 198 -0.75 2.54 -23.42
N GLU A 199 -1.87 3.25 -23.31
CA GLU A 199 -2.22 4.30 -24.27
C GLU A 199 -1.31 5.53 -24.04
N ASP A 200 -0.77 6.14 -25.10
CA ASP A 200 0.10 7.32 -25.05
C ASP A 200 1.40 7.21 -24.22
N THR A 201 2.20 6.16 -24.46
CA THR A 201 3.51 5.99 -23.80
C THR A 201 4.56 6.95 -24.34
N LEU A 202 4.67 8.13 -23.74
CA LEU A 202 5.84 8.99 -23.89
C LEU A 202 7.00 8.43 -23.04
N PRO A 203 8.26 8.50 -23.49
CA PRO A 203 9.43 8.14 -22.69
C PRO A 203 9.74 9.23 -21.65
N LEU A 204 8.81 9.36 -20.71
CA LEU A 204 8.83 10.25 -19.56
C LEU A 204 8.52 9.41 -18.30
N ALA A 205 9.21 9.68 -17.20
CA ALA A 205 8.80 9.19 -15.89
C ALA A 205 8.74 10.34 -14.88
N PHE A 206 7.66 10.34 -14.10
CA PHE A 206 7.55 11.14 -12.89
C PHE A 206 7.71 10.23 -11.66
N ILE A 207 8.61 10.61 -10.77
CA ILE A 207 8.90 9.90 -9.52
C ILE A 207 8.60 10.88 -8.39
N ASP A 208 7.40 10.79 -7.85
CA ASP A 208 7.00 11.49 -6.63
C ASP A 208 7.04 10.56 -5.45
N ARG A 209 7.71 10.97 -4.39
CA ARG A 209 7.71 10.24 -3.13
C ARG A 209 7.46 11.18 -1.96
N ALA A 210 6.56 10.77 -1.09
CA ALA A 210 6.26 11.45 0.15
C ALA A 210 6.88 10.66 1.31
N PHE A 211 7.58 11.37 2.20
CA PHE A 211 8.18 10.82 3.40
C PHE A 211 7.86 11.71 4.59
N PRO A 212 7.97 11.20 5.83
CA PRO A 212 7.84 12.03 7.03
C PRO A 212 8.80 13.23 7.07
N LEU A 213 9.95 13.13 6.37
CA LEU A 213 10.97 14.18 6.29
C LEU A 213 10.70 15.23 5.20
N GLY A 214 9.70 15.00 4.36
CA GLY A 214 9.38 15.82 3.19
C GLY A 214 9.15 14.99 1.92
N ARG A 215 8.91 15.70 0.84
CA ARG A 215 8.58 15.21 -0.50
C ARG A 215 9.74 15.46 -1.46
N VAL A 216 9.88 14.54 -2.39
CA VAL A 216 10.76 14.67 -3.56
C VAL A 216 9.98 14.34 -4.82
N SER A 217 10.16 15.19 -5.82
CA SER A 217 9.64 15.03 -7.17
C SER A 217 10.81 15.03 -8.14
N LEU A 218 10.83 14.03 -9.00
CA LEU A 218 11.83 13.86 -10.05
C LEU A 218 11.11 13.62 -11.37
N GLN A 219 11.41 14.48 -12.35
CA GLN A 219 11.01 14.30 -13.72
C GLN A 219 12.22 13.83 -14.53
N VAL A 220 12.06 12.77 -15.32
CA VAL A 220 13.09 12.25 -16.23
C VAL A 220 12.49 12.11 -17.62
N ASP A 221 13.07 12.86 -18.57
CA ASP A 221 12.70 12.84 -19.98
C ASP A 221 13.82 12.17 -20.78
N VAL A 222 13.45 11.26 -21.68
CA VAL A 222 14.37 10.57 -22.58
C VAL A 222 13.92 10.79 -24.02
N ASP A 223 14.84 11.03 -24.93
CA ASP A 223 14.51 11.11 -26.37
C ASP A 223 13.87 9.78 -26.85
N ASP A 224 12.74 9.90 -27.54
CA ASP A 224 12.07 8.76 -28.16
C ASP A 224 12.79 8.34 -29.44
N ASP A 225 13.33 7.12 -29.44
CA ASP A 225 13.96 6.50 -30.61
C ASP A 225 13.03 5.49 -31.32
N GLY A 226 11.78 5.36 -30.86
CA GLY A 226 10.78 4.41 -31.35
C GLY A 226 11.00 2.97 -30.87
N THR A 227 11.90 2.75 -29.91
CA THR A 227 12.21 1.44 -29.32
C THR A 227 11.79 1.35 -27.85
N GLU A 228 12.08 0.22 -27.21
CA GLU A 228 11.84 0.02 -25.77
C GLU A 228 12.97 0.58 -24.90
N LEU A 229 14.12 0.91 -25.49
CA LEU A 229 15.32 1.36 -24.79
C LEU A 229 15.09 2.62 -23.92
N PRO A 230 14.32 3.64 -24.38
CA PRO A 230 13.97 4.78 -23.53
C PRO A 230 13.19 4.39 -22.28
N HIS A 231 12.31 3.39 -22.37
CA HIS A 231 11.53 2.93 -21.22
C HIS A 231 12.35 2.03 -20.29
N GLU A 232 13.32 1.26 -20.82
CA GLU A 232 14.24 0.47 -19.99
C GLU A 232 15.12 1.35 -19.09
N ILE A 233 15.64 2.46 -19.63
CA ILE A 233 16.46 3.37 -18.83
C ILE A 233 15.60 4.06 -17.76
N LEU A 234 14.37 4.47 -18.09
CA LEU A 234 13.44 5.05 -17.12
C LEU A 234 13.11 4.07 -15.99
N ARG A 235 12.83 2.81 -16.31
CA ARG A 235 12.63 1.75 -15.30
C ARG A 235 13.82 1.65 -14.37
N ASP A 236 15.02 1.54 -14.94
CA ASP A 236 16.23 1.33 -14.14
C ASP A 236 16.56 2.56 -13.28
N VAL A 237 16.30 3.78 -13.78
CA VAL A 237 16.37 5.01 -12.99
C VAL A 237 15.38 4.96 -11.83
N ARG A 238 14.10 4.67 -12.11
CA ARG A 238 13.06 4.55 -11.07
C ARG A 238 13.47 3.57 -9.99
N VAL A 239 13.89 2.36 -10.37
CA VAL A 239 14.37 1.34 -9.41
C VAL A 239 15.50 1.90 -8.55
N GLY A 240 16.52 2.49 -9.17
CA GLY A 240 17.68 2.96 -8.42
C GLY A 240 17.38 4.17 -7.51
N VAL A 241 16.50 5.08 -7.96
CA VAL A 241 16.03 6.21 -7.15
C VAL A 241 15.19 5.71 -5.98
N ASP A 242 14.24 4.80 -6.22
CA ASP A 242 13.40 4.23 -5.15
C ASP A 242 14.25 3.49 -4.10
N ASP A 243 15.20 2.65 -4.53
CA ASP A 243 16.13 1.96 -3.63
C ASP A 243 16.96 2.97 -2.79
N TYR A 244 17.41 4.05 -3.42
CA TYR A 244 18.16 5.10 -2.74
C TYR A 244 17.29 5.83 -1.70
N LEU A 245 16.09 6.24 -2.08
CA LEU A 245 15.17 6.96 -1.20
C LEU A 245 14.71 6.08 -0.02
N ASP A 246 14.39 4.81 -0.28
CA ASP A 246 14.02 3.85 0.77
C ASP A 246 15.16 3.63 1.77
N SER A 247 16.42 3.73 1.32
CA SER A 247 17.60 3.66 2.19
C SER A 247 17.81 4.90 3.07
N LEU A 248 17.32 6.07 2.65
CA LEU A 248 17.41 7.31 3.42
C LEU A 248 16.42 7.34 4.58
N VAL A 249 15.21 6.85 4.35
CA VAL A 249 14.09 6.94 5.29
C VAL A 249 13.97 5.66 6.13
N GLY A 250 14.60 4.56 5.67
CA GLY A 250 14.58 3.26 6.32
C GLY A 250 13.20 2.63 6.21
N CYS A 251 12.95 1.89 5.12
CA CYS A 251 11.71 1.15 4.80
C CYS A 251 10.54 1.50 5.73
N GLY A 252 9.95 2.68 5.51
CA GLY A 252 8.93 3.22 6.39
C GLY A 252 7.66 2.40 6.23
N THR A 253 7.34 1.58 7.23
CA THR A 253 5.98 1.05 7.40
C THR A 253 5.00 2.22 7.33
N SER A 254 3.97 2.10 6.49
CA SER A 254 2.94 3.12 6.35
C SER A 254 2.17 3.33 7.66
N ALA A 255 1.53 4.48 7.82
CA ALA A 255 0.69 4.74 8.99
C ALA A 255 -0.46 3.72 9.08
N VAL A 256 -1.06 3.35 7.93
CA VAL A 256 -2.06 2.28 7.83
C VAL A 256 -1.51 0.96 8.39
N GLU A 257 -0.39 0.46 7.86
CA GLU A 257 0.20 -0.81 8.31
C GLU A 257 0.57 -0.78 9.80
N TYR A 258 1.05 0.37 10.30
CA TYR A 258 1.38 0.55 11.71
C TYR A 258 0.16 0.38 12.62
N TYR A 259 -0.95 1.09 12.35
CA TYR A 259 -2.13 1.02 13.21
C TYR A 259 -2.83 -0.34 13.13
N LEU A 260 -2.93 -0.91 11.92
CA LEU A 260 -3.48 -2.26 11.74
C LEU A 260 -2.62 -3.31 12.48
N SER A 261 -1.29 -3.16 12.45
CA SER A 261 -0.38 -4.07 13.15
C SER A 261 -0.43 -3.90 14.67
N CYS A 262 -0.65 -2.68 15.18
CA CYS A 262 -0.90 -2.48 16.62
C CYS A 262 -2.13 -3.26 17.08
N ALA A 263 -3.26 -3.11 16.38
CA ALA A 263 -4.50 -3.82 16.69
C ALA A 263 -4.33 -5.34 16.58
N ARG A 264 -3.75 -5.82 15.47
CA ARG A 264 -3.49 -7.25 15.25
C ARG A 264 -2.56 -7.84 16.31
N ALA A 265 -1.51 -7.13 16.71
CA ALA A 265 -0.61 -7.60 17.75
C ALA A 265 -1.29 -7.66 19.13
N GLN A 266 -2.13 -6.67 19.46
CA GLN A 266 -2.92 -6.68 20.71
C GLN A 266 -3.90 -7.84 20.74
N GLU A 267 -4.60 -8.10 19.63
CA GLU A 267 -5.54 -9.21 19.56
C GLU A 267 -4.83 -10.56 19.62
N CYS A 268 -3.75 -10.75 18.85
CA CYS A 268 -2.97 -11.99 18.88
C CYS A 268 -2.34 -12.26 20.26
N THR A 269 -1.82 -11.24 20.94
CA THR A 269 -1.26 -11.40 22.29
C THR A 269 -2.35 -11.70 23.33
N GLY A 270 -3.54 -11.09 23.21
CA GLY A 270 -4.71 -11.47 24.00
C GLY A 270 -5.13 -12.92 23.79
N LEU A 271 -5.17 -13.39 22.55
CA LEU A 271 -5.49 -14.79 22.23
C LEU A 271 -4.41 -15.77 22.72
N LEU A 272 -3.13 -15.39 22.69
CA LEU A 272 -2.04 -16.20 23.24
C LEU A 272 -2.14 -16.37 24.76
N VAL A 273 -2.67 -15.37 25.47
CA VAL A 273 -2.98 -15.47 26.90
C VAL A 273 -4.05 -16.53 27.18
N GLU A 274 -5.06 -16.65 26.30
CA GLU A 274 -6.15 -17.62 26.45
C GLU A 274 -5.79 -19.01 25.93
N SER A 275 -4.92 -19.10 24.91
CA SER A 275 -4.51 -20.34 24.25
C SER A 275 -3.00 -20.31 23.85
N PRO A 276 -2.09 -20.64 24.78
CA PRO A 276 -0.64 -20.49 24.61
C PRO A 276 0.03 -21.41 23.56
N ALA A 277 -0.71 -22.29 22.89
CA ALA A 277 -0.15 -23.33 21.99
C ALA A 277 -0.30 -23.04 20.48
N ALA A 278 -0.34 -21.76 20.06
CA ALA A 278 -0.64 -21.41 18.66
C ALA A 278 0.56 -20.78 17.92
N GLY A 279 1.38 -21.62 17.29
CA GLY A 279 2.48 -21.19 16.41
C GLY A 279 2.10 -20.11 15.37
N PRO A 280 0.91 -20.17 14.74
CA PRO A 280 0.43 -19.10 13.86
C PRO A 280 0.23 -17.74 14.55
N LEU A 281 -0.29 -17.72 15.79
CA LEU A 281 -0.47 -16.47 16.55
C LEU A 281 0.89 -15.83 16.87
N VAL A 282 1.88 -16.65 17.25
CA VAL A 282 3.25 -16.16 17.49
C VAL A 282 3.81 -15.53 16.20
N ALA A 283 3.70 -16.22 15.06
CA ALA A 283 4.16 -15.66 13.78
C ALA A 283 3.48 -14.31 13.45
N ALA A 284 2.17 -14.19 13.68
CA ALA A 284 1.42 -12.95 13.47
C ALA A 284 1.87 -11.81 14.40
N VAL A 285 2.18 -12.10 15.66
CA VAL A 285 2.79 -11.12 16.57
C VAL A 285 4.14 -10.66 16.02
N GLY A 286 4.99 -11.58 15.55
CA GLY A 286 6.30 -11.26 14.99
C GLY A 286 6.24 -10.38 13.74
N GLU A 287 5.29 -10.65 12.85
CA GLU A 287 5.00 -9.84 11.66
C GLU A 287 4.49 -8.45 12.06
N SER A 288 3.52 -8.39 12.97
CA SER A 288 2.94 -7.11 13.42
C SER A 288 3.98 -6.24 14.13
N LEU A 289 4.82 -6.83 14.98
CA LEU A 289 5.91 -6.12 15.66
C LEU A 289 6.96 -5.56 14.69
N HIS A 290 7.13 -6.15 13.50
CA HIS A 290 8.02 -5.59 12.49
C HIS A 290 7.56 -4.18 12.09
N HIS A 291 6.28 -4.05 11.77
CA HIS A 291 5.64 -2.78 11.40
C HIS A 291 5.60 -1.79 12.57
N VAL A 292 5.22 -2.26 13.77
CA VAL A 292 5.15 -1.42 14.98
C VAL A 292 6.52 -0.82 15.30
N VAL A 293 7.59 -1.63 15.31
CA VAL A 293 8.94 -1.15 15.67
C VAL A 293 9.54 -0.28 14.57
N ALA A 294 9.26 -0.57 13.30
CA ALA A 294 9.75 0.23 12.17
C ALA A 294 9.27 1.67 12.26
N ARG A 295 8.00 1.90 12.61
CA ARG A 295 7.43 3.25 12.73
C ARG A 295 7.55 3.85 14.14
N ASN A 296 7.53 3.01 15.19
CA ASN A 296 7.70 3.43 16.58
C ASN A 296 8.89 2.70 17.26
N PRO A 297 10.11 3.25 17.17
CA PRO A 297 11.30 2.65 17.77
C PRO A 297 11.22 2.46 19.29
N SER A 298 10.34 3.18 20.00
CA SER A 298 10.16 2.98 21.44
C SER A 298 9.59 1.60 21.79
N ALA A 299 8.95 0.94 20.83
CA ALA A 299 8.45 -0.44 20.95
C ALA A 299 9.54 -1.50 20.70
N ALA A 300 10.79 -1.13 20.37
CA ALA A 300 11.87 -2.08 20.12
C ALA A 300 12.08 -3.15 21.21
N PRO A 301 11.89 -2.88 22.52
CA PRO A 301 11.96 -3.91 23.55
C PRO A 301 10.96 -5.07 23.36
N ALA A 302 9.82 -4.83 22.69
CA ALA A 302 8.87 -5.89 22.35
C ALA A 302 9.49 -6.96 21.44
N ARG A 303 10.48 -6.59 20.62
CA ARG A 303 11.17 -7.56 19.75
C ARG A 303 12.04 -8.54 20.54
N LEU A 304 12.70 -8.05 21.59
CA LEU A 304 13.48 -8.91 22.49
C LEU A 304 12.57 -9.90 23.23
N LEU A 305 11.41 -9.43 23.69
CA LEU A 305 10.40 -10.29 24.31
C LEU A 305 9.83 -11.32 23.33
N TYR A 306 9.66 -10.94 22.05
CA TYR A 306 9.23 -11.84 20.99
C TYR A 306 10.26 -12.95 20.73
N ASP A 307 11.54 -12.63 20.70
CA ASP A 307 12.58 -13.65 20.52
C ASP A 307 12.55 -14.67 21.67
N GLU A 308 12.37 -14.21 22.91
CA GLU A 308 12.17 -15.08 24.07
C GLU A 308 10.88 -15.91 23.96
N LEU A 309 9.77 -15.31 23.54
CA LEU A 309 8.49 -15.98 23.29
C LEU A 309 8.64 -17.13 22.27
N THR A 310 9.39 -16.92 21.19
CA THR A 310 9.62 -17.97 20.17
C THR A 310 10.54 -19.09 20.65
N SER A 311 11.36 -18.83 21.68
CA SER A 311 12.33 -19.80 22.21
C SER A 311 11.74 -20.70 23.30
N THR A 312 10.61 -20.31 23.90
CA THR A 312 9.97 -21.05 24.99
C THR A 312 8.87 -21.99 24.50
N THR A 313 8.63 -23.03 25.27
CA THR A 313 7.47 -23.94 25.13
C THR A 313 6.67 -24.04 26.42
N ASP A 314 7.07 -23.31 27.45
CA ASP A 314 6.41 -23.25 28.75
C ASP A 314 5.19 -22.31 28.67
N PRO A 315 3.96 -22.81 28.88
CA PRO A 315 2.74 -22.00 28.83
C PRO A 315 2.75 -20.77 29.74
N ASP A 316 3.37 -20.87 30.93
CA ASP A 316 3.41 -19.76 31.88
C ASP A 316 4.34 -18.64 31.37
N LEU A 317 5.48 -19.02 30.79
CA LEU A 317 6.39 -18.05 30.15
C LEU A 317 5.80 -17.45 28.88
N ILE A 318 5.05 -18.25 28.10
CA ILE A 318 4.33 -17.75 26.93
C ILE A 318 3.32 -16.68 27.34
N PHE A 319 2.55 -16.92 28.41
CA PHE A 319 1.65 -15.93 28.98
C PHE A 319 2.39 -14.66 29.41
N GLU A 320 3.47 -14.79 30.19
CA GLU A 320 4.23 -13.64 30.69
C GLU A 320 4.84 -12.81 29.54
N TYR A 321 5.42 -13.46 28.53
CA TYR A 321 5.98 -12.75 27.38
C TYR A 321 4.91 -12.12 26.50
N ALA A 322 3.80 -12.82 26.22
CA ALA A 322 2.69 -12.25 25.45
C ALA A 322 2.08 -11.03 26.16
N ASN A 323 1.87 -11.13 27.48
CA ASN A 323 1.38 -10.03 28.31
C ASN A 323 2.38 -8.86 28.38
N ALA A 324 3.69 -9.15 28.47
CA ALA A 324 4.70 -8.11 28.43
C ALA A 324 4.75 -7.41 27.07
N ILE A 325 4.64 -8.15 25.96
CA ILE A 325 4.57 -7.58 24.60
C ILE A 325 3.33 -6.69 24.46
N TYR A 326 2.17 -7.13 24.96
CA TYR A 326 0.93 -6.34 24.95
C TYR A 326 1.12 -4.94 25.53
N HIS A 327 1.89 -4.80 26.61
CA HIS A 327 2.17 -3.52 27.25
C HIS A 327 3.19 -2.63 26.52
N TRP A 328 3.96 -3.17 25.59
CA TRP A 328 4.87 -2.39 24.73
C TRP A 328 4.23 -1.91 23.44
N ILE A 329 3.10 -2.49 23.04
CA ILE A 329 2.32 -2.04 21.89
C ILE A 329 1.56 -0.77 22.30
N PRO A 330 1.47 0.27 21.42
CA PRO A 330 0.69 1.48 21.67
C PRO A 330 -0.69 1.17 22.23
N ARG A 331 -1.05 1.86 23.33
CA ARG A 331 -2.23 1.54 24.12
C ARG A 331 -3.52 1.72 23.32
N ASP A 332 -4.41 0.75 23.44
CA ASP A 332 -5.82 0.92 23.06
C ASP A 332 -6.58 1.72 24.13
N PHE A 333 -7.10 2.88 23.74
CA PHE A 333 -7.91 3.77 24.57
C PHE A 333 -9.39 3.36 24.60
N ARG A 334 -9.84 2.43 23.75
CA ARG A 334 -11.25 2.02 23.70
C ARG A 334 -11.77 1.58 25.06
N VAL A 335 -10.92 0.95 25.87
CA VAL A 335 -11.22 0.47 27.23
C VAL A 335 -11.60 1.59 28.20
N CYS A 336 -11.25 2.84 27.89
CA CYS A 336 -11.60 4.03 28.68
C CYS A 336 -12.99 4.59 28.33
N PHE A 337 -13.59 4.17 27.20
CA PHE A 337 -14.88 4.67 26.71
C PHE A 337 -16.03 3.72 27.04
N PRO A 338 -17.26 4.24 27.29
CA PRO A 338 -18.46 3.42 27.41
C PRO A 338 -18.68 2.51 26.20
N THR A 339 -19.23 1.32 26.43
CA THR A 339 -19.57 0.37 25.37
C THR A 339 -21.01 0.49 24.86
N SER A 340 -21.91 1.11 25.63
CA SER A 340 -23.30 1.34 25.24
C SER A 340 -23.46 2.54 24.29
N ASN A 341 -24.45 2.47 23.40
CA ASN A 341 -24.84 3.56 22.48
C ASN A 341 -26.16 4.21 22.94
N THR A 342 -26.18 4.66 24.20
CA THR A 342 -27.32 5.42 24.75
C THR A 342 -26.97 6.91 24.70
N PRO A 343 -27.96 7.82 24.61
CA PRO A 343 -27.67 9.25 24.58
C PRO A 343 -26.77 9.73 25.73
N GLU A 344 -26.91 9.15 26.92
CA GLU A 344 -26.08 9.45 28.08
C GLU A 344 -24.64 8.94 27.91
N ALA A 345 -24.47 7.75 27.33
CA ALA A 345 -23.14 7.20 27.06
C ALA A 345 -22.44 7.92 25.92
N ASP A 346 -23.17 8.30 24.87
CA ASP A 346 -22.64 9.05 23.74
C ASP A 346 -22.21 10.45 24.18
N ALA A 347 -23.00 11.14 25.01
CA ALA A 347 -22.59 12.41 25.62
C ALA A 347 -21.30 12.29 26.47
N LEU A 348 -21.08 11.14 27.11
CA LEU A 348 -19.83 10.87 27.84
C LEU A 348 -18.66 10.58 26.89
N LYS A 349 -18.88 9.84 25.79
CA LYS A 349 -17.85 9.64 24.75
C LYS A 349 -17.41 10.98 24.15
N ASP A 350 -18.36 11.84 23.80
CA ASP A 350 -18.09 13.18 23.26
C ASP A 350 -17.30 14.05 24.26
N ALA A 351 -17.67 14.00 25.54
CA ALA A 351 -16.94 14.73 26.58
C ALA A 351 -15.49 14.22 26.75
N LEU A 352 -15.26 12.90 26.62
CA LEU A 352 -13.91 12.32 26.64
C LEU A 352 -13.09 12.74 25.42
N PHE A 353 -13.65 12.66 24.21
CA PHE A 353 -12.98 13.14 23.00
C PHE A 353 -12.64 14.63 23.10
N ALA A 354 -13.57 15.47 23.57
CA ALA A 354 -13.30 16.88 23.81
C ALA A 354 -12.15 17.11 24.81
N SER A 355 -12.07 16.32 25.89
CA SER A 355 -10.98 16.41 26.86
C SER A 355 -9.62 15.97 26.28
N PHE A 356 -9.60 14.98 25.39
CA PHE A 356 -8.37 14.58 24.69
C PHE A 356 -7.96 15.61 23.64
N ARG A 357 -8.92 16.21 22.92
CA ARG A 357 -8.70 17.32 21.99
C ARG A 357 -8.09 18.54 22.69
N GLU A 358 -8.55 18.88 23.90
CA GLU A 358 -7.94 19.96 24.71
C GLU A 358 -6.47 19.69 25.07
N GLN A 359 -6.05 18.43 25.05
CA GLN A 359 -4.67 17.99 25.26
C GLN A 359 -3.93 17.76 23.94
N ASP A 360 -4.53 18.09 22.80
CA ASP A 360 -3.97 17.88 21.46
C ASP A 360 -3.64 16.40 21.18
N ILE A 361 -4.46 15.49 21.71
CA ILE A 361 -4.32 14.04 21.51
C ILE A 361 -5.25 13.59 20.40
N GLY A 362 -4.67 13.13 19.29
CA GLY A 362 -5.38 12.50 18.19
C GLY A 362 -5.43 10.97 18.28
N PHE A 363 -6.29 10.36 17.45
CA PHE A 363 -6.49 8.91 17.42
C PHE A 363 -6.62 8.34 16.01
N ALA A 364 -6.19 7.09 15.86
CA ALA A 364 -6.60 6.20 14.79
C ALA A 364 -7.61 5.18 15.34
N ARG A 365 -8.74 5.03 14.65
CA ARG A 365 -9.73 3.98 14.92
C ARG A 365 -9.41 2.77 14.06
N VAL A 366 -9.27 1.61 14.67
CA VAL A 366 -9.15 0.34 13.96
C VAL A 366 -10.34 -0.55 14.26
N VAL A 367 -11.07 -1.03 13.25
CA VAL A 367 -12.21 -1.94 13.41
C VAL A 367 -11.81 -3.34 12.97
N ASN A 368 -11.99 -4.35 13.81
CA ASN A 368 -11.83 -5.73 13.39
C ASN A 368 -13.12 -6.21 12.69
N ARG A 369 -13.04 -6.51 11.39
CA ARG A 369 -14.16 -6.97 10.55
C ARG A 369 -14.10 -8.48 10.28
N GLN A 370 -13.27 -9.23 10.99
CA GLN A 370 -13.18 -10.68 10.84
C GLN A 370 -14.57 -11.31 11.06
N PRO A 371 -15.01 -12.22 10.17
CA PRO A 371 -16.30 -12.87 10.33
C PRO A 371 -16.41 -13.57 11.68
N PHE A 372 -17.56 -13.42 12.34
CA PHE A 372 -17.80 -13.96 13.69
C PHE A 372 -17.53 -15.47 13.77
N GLU A 373 -17.90 -16.22 12.74
CA GLU A 373 -17.66 -17.67 12.66
C GLU A 373 -16.16 -18.01 12.65
N GLN A 374 -15.33 -17.17 12.04
CA GLN A 374 -13.88 -17.33 12.03
C GLN A 374 -13.27 -16.96 13.39
N ALA A 375 -13.78 -15.89 14.02
CA ALA A 375 -13.38 -15.48 15.37
C ALA A 375 -13.73 -16.54 16.43
N GLU A 376 -14.94 -17.13 16.40
CA GLU A 376 -15.35 -18.20 17.32
C GLU A 376 -14.52 -19.48 17.16
N GLN A 377 -14.02 -19.74 15.95
CA GLN A 377 -13.13 -20.88 15.67
C GLN A 377 -11.69 -20.64 16.13
N GLY A 378 -11.39 -19.47 16.71
CA GLY A 378 -10.04 -19.09 17.14
C GLY A 378 -9.07 -18.94 15.96
N LEU A 379 -9.58 -18.64 14.76
CA LEU A 379 -8.73 -18.37 13.62
C LEU A 379 -7.93 -17.08 13.87
N MET A 380 -6.66 -17.14 13.49
CA MET A 380 -5.71 -16.04 13.65
C MET A 380 -6.23 -14.76 12.98
N PRO A 381 -6.21 -13.62 13.70
CA PRO A 381 -6.55 -12.32 13.12
C PRO A 381 -5.71 -12.00 11.87
N GLN A 382 -6.40 -11.78 10.75
CA GLN A 382 -5.76 -11.42 9.48
C GLN A 382 -5.71 -9.90 9.31
N LEU A 383 -4.56 -9.38 8.86
CA LEU A 383 -4.34 -7.93 8.80
C LEU A 383 -5.38 -7.20 7.93
N HIS A 384 -5.77 -7.78 6.79
CA HIS A 384 -6.76 -7.20 5.87
C HIS A 384 -8.22 -7.24 6.36
N HIS A 385 -8.50 -7.97 7.46
CA HIS A 385 -9.80 -7.91 8.13
C HIS A 385 -9.91 -6.72 9.07
N PHE A 386 -8.81 -6.08 9.43
CA PHE A 386 -8.84 -4.80 10.12
C PHE A 386 -9.07 -3.67 9.12
N ALA A 387 -9.82 -2.66 9.53
CA ALA A 387 -9.95 -1.38 8.82
C ALA A 387 -9.48 -0.25 9.73
N VAL A 388 -8.74 0.72 9.18
CA VAL A 388 -8.32 1.91 9.95
C VAL A 388 -8.83 3.19 9.32
N ASP A 389 -9.29 4.10 10.19
CA ASP A 389 -9.64 5.48 9.88
C ASP A 389 -8.92 6.43 10.85
N PHE A 390 -8.47 7.58 10.34
CA PHE A 390 -7.85 8.60 11.17
C PHE A 390 -8.91 9.59 11.66
N LEU A 391 -9.01 9.73 12.98
CA LEU A 391 -9.95 10.67 13.61
C LEU A 391 -9.27 12.02 13.93
N ASP A 392 -7.94 12.08 13.84
CA ASP A 392 -7.14 13.19 14.35
C ASP A 392 -7.60 13.57 15.77
N THR A 393 -7.59 14.85 16.13
CA THR A 393 -8.14 15.39 17.37
C THR A 393 -9.68 15.50 17.35
N PHE A 394 -10.36 15.17 16.25
CA PHE A 394 -11.77 15.49 16.03
C PHE A 394 -12.77 14.35 16.26
N GLY A 395 -12.34 13.19 16.77
CA GLY A 395 -13.25 12.06 17.03
C GLY A 395 -14.51 12.40 17.84
N GLU A 396 -15.60 11.67 17.57
CA GLU A 396 -16.92 11.83 18.18
C GLU A 396 -17.53 10.47 18.59
N ALA A 397 -18.64 10.48 19.35
CA ALA A 397 -19.32 9.25 19.79
C ALA A 397 -19.71 8.32 18.64
N GLU A 398 -20.10 8.88 17.49
CA GLU A 398 -20.47 8.15 16.27
C GLU A 398 -19.30 7.33 15.70
N ASP A 399 -18.06 7.68 16.04
CA ASP A 399 -16.87 6.95 15.62
C ASP A 399 -16.64 5.67 16.43
N LEU A 400 -17.31 5.51 17.57
CA LEU A 400 -17.24 4.31 18.41
C LEU A 400 -18.58 3.57 18.49
N PRO A 401 -19.16 3.14 17.34
CA PRO A 401 -20.45 2.47 17.32
C PRO A 401 -20.35 1.01 17.78
N TYR A 402 -19.16 0.42 17.73
CA TYR A 402 -18.93 -0.99 18.02
C TYR A 402 -17.98 -1.21 19.21
N SER A 403 -18.00 -2.43 19.76
CA SER A 403 -17.10 -2.85 20.84
C SER A 403 -15.83 -3.52 20.33
N ASN A 404 -15.80 -4.00 19.09
CA ASN A 404 -14.68 -4.64 18.40
C ASN A 404 -13.79 -3.63 17.65
N CYS A 405 -13.65 -2.42 18.20
CA CYS A 405 -12.77 -1.40 17.66
C CYS A 405 -11.66 -1.06 18.67
N PHE A 406 -10.46 -0.80 18.15
CA PHE A 406 -9.34 -0.27 18.88
C PHE A 406 -9.28 1.24 18.63
N LEU A 407 -8.95 2.01 19.66
CA LEU A 407 -8.70 3.44 19.57
C LEU A 407 -7.25 3.69 19.95
N ILE A 408 -6.37 3.74 18.95
CA ILE A 408 -4.92 3.83 19.16
C ILE A 408 -4.54 5.30 19.11
N GLN A 409 -3.75 5.76 20.08
CA GLN A 409 -3.22 7.13 20.08
C GLN A 409 -2.37 7.35 18.84
N ASP A 410 -2.59 8.49 18.20
CA ASP A 410 -1.81 8.90 17.04
C ASP A 410 -0.32 9.08 17.40
N ILE A 411 0.57 8.58 16.53
CA ILE A 411 2.02 8.61 16.76
C ILE A 411 2.58 10.03 16.76
N ASP A 412 2.00 10.95 15.96
CA ASP A 412 2.45 12.34 15.94
C ASP A 412 2.05 13.04 17.24
N SER A 413 0.86 12.76 17.74
CA SER A 413 0.41 13.19 19.07
C SER A 413 1.28 12.62 20.20
N ALA A 414 1.72 11.36 20.10
CA ALA A 414 2.53 10.69 21.12
C ALA A 414 4.00 11.18 21.18
N THR A 415 4.51 11.76 20.10
CA THR A 415 5.91 12.21 19.99
C THR A 415 6.11 13.71 20.25
N ARG A 416 5.03 14.52 20.26
CA ARG A 416 5.08 15.96 20.58
C ARG A 416 5.57 16.27 21.99
N ASP A 417 5.36 15.38 22.96
CA ASP A 417 5.83 15.54 24.35
C ASP A 417 7.34 15.27 24.54
N LEU A 418 8.05 14.83 23.49
CA LEU A 418 9.48 14.48 23.53
C LEU A 418 10.41 15.51 22.85
N LEU A 419 9.84 16.60 22.30
CA LEU A 419 10.56 17.76 21.74
C LEU A 419 10.38 18.99 22.63
#